data_AF-A0A1I6RMP4-F1
#
_entry.id   AF-A0A1I6RMP4-F1
#
_cell.length_a   1.000
_cell.length_b   1.000
_cell.length_c   1.000
_cell.angle_alpha   90.00
_cell.angle_beta   90.00
_cell.angle_gamma   90.00
#
_symmetry.space_group_name_H-M   'P 1'
#
loop_
_entity.id
_entity.type
_entity.pdbx_description
1 polymer ?
#
loop_
_entity_poly.entity_id
_entity_poly.type
_entity_poly.pdbx_seq_one_letter_code
_entity_poly.pdbx_strand_id
1 'polypeptide(L)'
;MGDVLAGIHSSWEFDTDSVLIRFERGIRTPKLFQILGERRIPYEALSSVELVPGKRKGTTVLRAVPRPGADPLLDAAAGQLKSSADPYRLLLPAERETLAEYYADELRAALPATAAEPADGYLVAAPAAPLQFKAYDARVAFDGDVVSFRWFSTGASSAKWKAGDQFFQVSELAGIEWRSPEIAGGHLRLLRPGPDGEPEPATTEPDQDPTAVCFGLGYGLVHESLPLAAAVLAAVTSTEPARVPSKAHHHRADPADIADRIRHLGDLHGAGLLTDEEFSEKKKELLAEL
;
A
#
# COMPACT_ATOMS: atom_id res chain seq x y z
N MET A 1 -16.41 21.33 18.13
CA MET A 1 -15.03 21.14 18.58
C MET A 1 -14.92 19.64 18.80
N GLY A 2 -14.25 18.94 17.89
CA GLY A 2 -14.20 17.48 17.89
C GLY A 2 -13.48 16.94 19.11
N ASP A 3 -13.86 15.76 19.55
CA ASP A 3 -13.16 15.09 20.64
C ASP A 3 -11.80 14.58 20.16
N VAL A 4 -10.79 14.64 21.03
CA VAL A 4 -9.40 14.28 20.69
C VAL A 4 -8.93 13.10 21.53
N LEU A 5 -8.54 12.01 20.86
CA LEU A 5 -7.85 10.88 21.45
C LEU A 5 -6.35 10.93 21.11
N ALA A 6 -5.54 11.33 22.09
CA ALA A 6 -4.08 11.38 21.94
C ALA A 6 -3.44 9.98 22.11
N GLY A 7 -2.55 9.61 21.20
CA GLY A 7 -1.73 8.39 21.25
C GLY A 7 -0.24 8.69 21.42
N ILE A 8 0.60 7.70 21.16
CA ILE A 8 2.07 7.79 21.34
C ILE A 8 2.78 8.48 20.17
N HIS A 9 2.22 8.38 18.95
CA HIS A 9 2.83 8.91 17.73
C HIS A 9 1.87 9.76 16.89
N SER A 10 0.60 9.79 17.29
CA SER A 10 -0.46 10.52 16.61
C SER A 10 -1.59 10.83 17.57
N SER A 11 -2.43 11.79 17.22
CA SER A 11 -3.71 12.05 17.86
C SER A 11 -4.82 11.99 16.82
N TRP A 12 -5.96 11.44 17.20
CA TRP A 12 -7.15 11.38 16.36
C TRP A 12 -8.17 12.39 16.86
N GLU A 13 -8.62 13.27 15.98
CA GLU A 13 -9.72 14.21 16.22
C GLU A 13 -10.95 13.71 15.45
N PHE A 14 -12.03 13.45 16.18
CA PHE A 14 -13.26 12.91 15.61
C PHE A 14 -14.22 14.05 15.25
N ASP A 15 -14.56 14.12 13.97
CA ASP A 15 -15.54 15.05 13.41
C ASP A 15 -16.83 14.30 13.04
N THR A 16 -17.78 14.99 12.46
CA THR A 16 -19.11 14.46 12.10
C THR A 16 -19.03 13.41 10.99
N ASP A 17 -18.09 13.56 10.06
CA ASP A 17 -17.99 12.75 8.83
C ASP A 17 -16.61 12.13 8.60
N SER A 18 -15.67 12.36 9.51
CA SER A 18 -14.27 12.00 9.32
C SER A 18 -13.48 11.99 10.61
N VAL A 19 -12.34 11.30 10.59
CA VAL A 19 -11.31 11.37 11.62
C VAL A 19 -10.09 12.09 11.05
N LEU A 20 -9.63 13.13 11.74
CA LEU A 20 -8.37 13.81 11.43
C LEU A 20 -7.24 13.18 12.26
N ILE A 21 -6.32 12.51 11.58
CA ILE A 21 -5.13 11.93 12.17
C ILE A 21 -4.00 12.97 12.08
N ARG A 22 -3.54 13.47 13.22
CA ARG A 22 -2.38 14.36 13.32
C ARG A 22 -1.18 13.56 13.81
N PHE A 23 -0.08 13.58 13.08
CA PHE A 23 1.12 12.85 13.45
C PHE A 23 2.06 13.72 14.29
N GLU A 24 2.54 13.18 15.40
CA GLU A 24 3.45 13.88 16.29
C GLU A 24 4.88 13.91 15.72
N ARG A 25 5.58 15.03 15.91
CA ARG A 25 7.01 15.11 15.55
C ARG A 25 7.87 14.62 16.71
N GLY A 26 8.79 13.68 16.44
CA GLY A 26 9.68 13.18 17.48
C GLY A 26 10.74 12.22 16.95
N ILE A 27 11.85 12.10 17.67
CA ILE A 27 12.99 11.23 17.30
C ILE A 27 12.60 9.76 17.19
N ARG A 28 11.59 9.33 17.97
CA ARG A 28 11.07 7.95 17.97
C ARG A 28 9.84 7.76 17.09
N THR A 29 9.31 8.82 16.48
CA THR A 29 8.17 8.72 15.58
C THR A 29 8.66 8.23 14.21
N PRO A 30 7.97 7.26 13.58
CA PRO A 30 8.27 6.83 12.22
C PRO A 30 8.43 8.02 11.27
N LYS A 31 9.50 8.04 10.49
CA LYS A 31 9.77 9.16 9.55
C LYS A 31 8.63 9.37 8.55
N LEU A 32 7.94 8.29 8.15
CA LEU A 32 6.79 8.38 7.26
C LEU A 32 5.70 9.29 7.83
N PHE A 33 5.42 9.18 9.13
CA PHE A 33 4.43 10.03 9.80
C PHE A 33 4.82 11.51 9.81
N GLN A 34 6.13 11.80 9.91
CA GLN A 34 6.63 13.17 9.83
C GLN A 34 6.43 13.78 8.44
N ILE A 35 6.59 12.96 7.38
CA ILE A 35 6.35 13.37 5.99
C ILE A 35 4.85 13.54 5.72
N LEU A 36 4.01 12.64 6.26
CA LEU A 36 2.56 12.73 6.12
C LEU A 36 1.97 13.93 6.87
N GLY A 37 2.49 14.26 8.06
CA GLY A 37 2.07 15.41 8.86
C GLY A 37 0.68 15.26 9.48
N GLU A 38 -0.36 15.31 8.65
CA GLU A 38 -1.75 15.06 9.04
C GLU A 38 -2.54 14.42 7.88
N ARG A 39 -3.61 13.71 8.21
CA ARG A 39 -4.50 13.06 7.24
C ARG A 39 -5.95 13.12 7.71
N ARG A 40 -6.83 13.73 6.91
CA ARG A 40 -8.29 13.66 7.10
C ARG A 40 -8.80 12.40 6.42
N ILE A 41 -9.45 11.54 7.18
CA ILE A 41 -9.99 10.26 6.72
C ILE A 41 -11.51 10.32 6.82
N PRO A 42 -12.23 10.45 5.69
CA PRO A 42 -13.69 10.34 5.68
C PRO A 42 -14.14 8.99 6.25
N TYR A 43 -15.23 8.93 7.00
CA TYR A 43 -15.81 7.66 7.45
C TYR A 43 -16.24 6.79 6.25
N GLU A 44 -16.60 7.43 5.14
CA GLU A 44 -16.87 6.75 3.87
C GLU A 44 -15.67 5.98 3.30
N ALA A 45 -14.45 6.33 3.71
CA ALA A 45 -13.22 5.65 3.32
C ALA A 45 -12.92 4.41 4.18
N LEU A 46 -13.66 4.19 5.27
CA LEU A 46 -13.39 3.12 6.24
C LEU A 46 -14.32 1.91 6.03
N SER A 47 -13.73 0.72 6.13
CA SER A 47 -14.43 -0.56 6.06
C SER A 47 -14.72 -1.15 7.44
N SER A 48 -13.81 -0.98 8.39
CA SER A 48 -13.99 -1.46 9.76
C SER A 48 -13.11 -0.70 10.76
N VAL A 49 -13.39 -0.91 12.05
CA VAL A 49 -12.58 -0.39 13.16
C VAL A 49 -12.34 -1.48 14.20
N GLU A 50 -11.08 -1.68 14.54
CA GLU A 50 -10.58 -2.76 15.38
C GLU A 50 -9.91 -2.18 16.63
N LEU A 51 -10.18 -2.77 17.78
CA LEU A 51 -9.41 -2.52 19.00
C LEU A 51 -8.64 -3.81 19.32
N VAL A 52 -7.31 -3.73 19.30
CA VAL A 52 -6.45 -4.91 19.48
C VAL A 52 -5.35 -4.64 20.50
N PRO A 53 -4.90 -5.66 21.26
CA PRO A 53 -3.73 -5.53 22.11
C PRO A 53 -2.50 -5.05 21.31
N GLY A 54 -1.73 -4.14 21.89
CA GLY A 54 -0.50 -3.65 21.30
C GLY A 54 0.65 -4.66 21.43
N LYS A 55 1.69 -4.51 20.60
CA LYS A 55 2.88 -5.38 20.64
C LYS A 55 3.66 -5.28 21.95
N ARG A 56 3.60 -4.13 22.62
CA ARG A 56 4.29 -3.90 23.90
C ARG A 56 3.30 -4.12 25.04
N LYS A 57 3.76 -4.75 26.12
CA LYS A 57 2.95 -4.90 27.34
C LYS A 57 2.45 -3.53 27.81
N GLY A 58 1.18 -3.45 28.20
CA GLY A 58 0.55 -2.20 28.65
C GLY A 58 0.22 -1.23 27.51
N THR A 59 0.05 -1.72 26.28
CA THR A 59 -0.43 -0.90 25.16
C THR A 59 -1.61 -1.55 24.47
N THR A 60 -2.51 -0.73 23.93
CA THR A 60 -3.62 -1.11 23.06
C THR A 60 -3.53 -0.32 21.76
N VAL A 61 -4.17 -0.80 20.70
CA VAL A 61 -4.18 -0.14 19.39
C VAL A 61 -5.62 -0.05 18.90
N LEU A 62 -6.08 1.19 18.72
CA LEU A 62 -7.25 1.48 17.91
C LEU A 62 -6.81 1.55 16.44
N ARG A 63 -7.38 0.72 15.58
CA ARG A 63 -7.05 0.64 14.16
C ARG A 63 -8.29 0.90 13.32
N ALA A 64 -8.20 1.86 12.43
CA ALA A 64 -9.17 2.06 11.36
C ALA A 64 -8.71 1.27 10.13
N VAL A 65 -9.62 0.65 9.41
CA VAL A 65 -9.31 -0.14 8.23
C VAL A 65 -9.91 0.57 7.02
N PRO A 66 -9.11 1.08 6.08
CA PRO A 66 -9.66 1.66 4.87
C PRO A 66 -10.34 0.62 3.98
N ARG A 67 -11.30 1.07 3.17
CA ARG A 67 -11.85 0.28 2.06
C ARG A 67 -10.76 0.10 0.98
N PRO A 68 -10.72 -1.04 0.29
CA PRO A 68 -9.89 -1.19 -0.91
C PRO A 68 -10.18 -0.05 -1.90
N GLY A 69 -9.14 0.58 -2.47
CA GLY A 69 -9.30 1.70 -3.41
C GLY A 69 -9.56 3.06 -2.77
N ALA A 70 -9.69 3.16 -1.44
CA ALA A 70 -10.01 4.44 -0.77
C ALA A 70 -8.77 5.31 -0.48
N ASP A 71 -7.59 4.71 -0.32
CA ASP A 71 -6.36 5.40 0.04
C ASP A 71 -5.19 5.00 -0.88
N PRO A 72 -4.66 5.95 -1.69
CA PRO A 72 -3.57 5.64 -2.61
C PRO A 72 -2.27 5.27 -1.89
N LEU A 73 -2.07 5.68 -0.63
CA LEU A 73 -0.89 5.31 0.14
C LEU A 73 -0.91 3.81 0.52
N LEU A 74 -2.07 3.28 0.92
CA LEU A 74 -2.18 1.86 1.26
C LEU A 74 -2.22 0.98 0.02
N ASP A 75 -2.88 1.43 -1.04
CA ASP A 75 -2.88 0.71 -2.32
C ASP A 75 -1.47 0.61 -2.90
N ALA A 76 -0.72 1.73 -2.95
CA ALA A 76 0.68 1.71 -3.39
C ALA A 76 1.56 0.83 -2.49
N ALA A 77 1.30 0.78 -1.18
CA ALA A 77 2.04 -0.09 -0.27
C ALA A 77 1.74 -1.58 -0.48
N ALA A 78 0.59 -1.92 -1.06
CA ALA A 78 0.15 -3.29 -1.34
C ALA A 78 0.38 -4.27 -0.16
N GLY A 79 0.04 -3.82 1.05
CA GLY A 79 0.20 -4.62 2.28
C GLY A 79 1.63 -4.84 2.79
N GLN A 80 2.65 -4.29 2.12
CA GLN A 80 4.06 -4.45 2.50
C GLN A 80 4.50 -3.49 3.63
N LEU A 81 3.64 -2.56 4.05
CA LEU A 81 3.93 -1.60 5.09
C LEU A 81 3.92 -2.26 6.48
N LYS A 82 4.99 -2.12 7.24
CA LYS A 82 5.04 -2.61 8.63
C LYS A 82 3.99 -1.90 9.48
N SER A 83 3.36 -2.66 10.38
CA SER A 83 2.45 -2.13 11.43
C SER A 83 2.98 -0.91 12.21
N SER A 84 4.30 -0.74 12.38
CA SER A 84 4.88 0.42 13.07
C SER A 84 4.84 1.71 12.24
N ALA A 85 4.64 1.60 10.93
CA ALA A 85 4.54 2.72 9.99
C ALA A 85 3.15 2.83 9.37
N ASP A 86 2.18 2.01 9.82
CA ASP A 86 0.79 2.07 9.37
C ASP A 86 0.09 3.32 9.95
N PRO A 87 -0.32 4.28 9.10
CA PRO A 87 -0.88 5.56 9.55
C PRO A 87 -2.28 5.42 10.20
N TYR A 88 -2.94 4.28 10.05
CA TYR A 88 -4.28 4.04 10.59
C TYR A 88 -4.27 3.36 11.96
N ARG A 89 -3.10 3.28 12.61
CA ARG A 89 -2.95 2.69 13.94
C ARG A 89 -2.66 3.75 14.99
N LEU A 90 -3.60 3.96 15.88
CA LEU A 90 -3.43 4.79 17.07
C LEU A 90 -2.94 3.93 18.23
N LEU A 91 -1.65 4.03 18.53
CA LEU A 91 -1.05 3.34 19.67
C LEU A 91 -1.32 4.10 20.97
N LEU A 92 -1.91 3.42 21.96
CA LEU A 92 -2.37 3.99 23.22
C LEU A 92 -1.79 3.21 24.42
N PRO A 93 -1.56 3.88 25.57
CA PRO A 93 -1.39 3.18 26.85
C PRO A 93 -2.65 2.37 27.20
N ALA A 94 -2.49 1.23 27.87
CA ALA A 94 -3.61 0.36 28.24
C ALA A 94 -4.63 1.06 29.15
N GLU A 95 -4.22 2.06 29.92
CA GLU A 95 -5.11 2.86 30.76
C GLU A 95 -6.14 3.66 29.94
N ARG A 96 -5.91 3.83 28.63
CA ARG A 96 -6.84 4.47 27.70
C ARG A 96 -7.73 3.49 26.96
N GLU A 97 -7.69 2.19 27.27
CA GLU A 97 -8.44 1.16 26.55
C GLU A 97 -9.95 1.39 26.56
N THR A 98 -10.55 1.70 27.70
CA THR A 98 -12.00 2.00 27.79
C THR A 98 -12.39 3.21 26.95
N LEU A 99 -11.54 4.24 26.89
CA LEU A 99 -11.79 5.40 26.04
C LEU A 99 -11.63 5.06 24.55
N ALA A 100 -10.66 4.21 24.22
CA ALA A 100 -10.46 3.72 22.86
C ALA A 100 -11.63 2.86 22.39
N GLU A 101 -12.19 2.03 23.29
CA GLU A 101 -13.38 1.22 23.04
C GLU A 101 -14.60 2.09 22.75
N TYR A 102 -14.82 3.15 23.54
CA TYR A 102 -15.87 4.13 23.27
C TYR A 102 -15.77 4.72 21.86
N TYR A 103 -14.60 5.25 21.47
CA TYR A 103 -14.44 5.80 20.12
C TYR A 103 -14.48 4.74 19.01
N ALA A 104 -14.08 3.50 19.30
CA ALA A 104 -14.23 2.41 18.34
C ALA A 104 -15.71 2.15 18.03
N ASP A 105 -16.58 2.17 19.05
CA ASP A 105 -18.02 1.97 18.88
C ASP A 105 -18.68 3.15 18.16
N GLU A 106 -18.32 4.39 18.52
CA GLU A 106 -18.79 5.60 17.80
C GLU A 106 -18.41 5.54 16.32
N LEU A 107 -17.16 5.21 16.00
CA LEU A 107 -16.73 5.07 14.61
C LEU A 107 -17.46 3.94 13.88
N ARG A 108 -17.63 2.77 14.51
CA ARG A 108 -18.37 1.64 13.93
C ARG A 108 -19.81 2.00 13.61
N ALA A 109 -20.46 2.76 14.49
CA ALA A 109 -21.83 3.24 14.29
C ALA A 109 -21.93 4.27 13.15
N ALA A 110 -20.85 5.00 12.86
CA ALA A 110 -20.79 6.01 11.80
C ALA A 110 -20.38 5.46 10.41
N LEU A 111 -19.98 4.18 10.31
CA LEU A 111 -19.59 3.60 9.02
C LEU A 111 -20.79 3.52 8.04
N PRO A 112 -20.58 3.77 6.74
CA PRO A 112 -21.65 3.67 5.75
C PRO A 112 -22.10 2.22 5.58
N ALA A 113 -23.32 2.02 5.07
CA ALA A 113 -23.82 0.68 4.72
C ALA A 113 -22.94 -0.04 3.68
N THR A 114 -22.21 0.72 2.86
CA THR A 114 -21.27 0.23 1.82
C THR A 114 -19.85 0.01 2.36
N ALA A 115 -19.62 0.06 3.68
CA ALA A 115 -18.28 -0.08 4.26
C ALA A 115 -17.57 -1.39 3.88
N ALA A 116 -18.32 -2.47 3.64
CA ALA A 116 -17.75 -3.75 3.21
C ALA A 116 -17.34 -3.77 1.71
N GLU A 117 -17.76 -2.78 0.93
CA GLU A 117 -17.51 -2.72 -0.51
C GLU A 117 -16.23 -1.92 -0.81
N PRO A 118 -15.53 -2.20 -1.92
CA PRO A 118 -14.46 -1.34 -2.43
C PRO A 118 -14.95 0.09 -2.66
N ALA A 119 -14.08 1.09 -2.54
CA ALA A 119 -14.41 2.47 -2.87
C ALA A 119 -14.43 2.67 -4.39
N ASP A 120 -15.28 3.59 -4.85
CA ASP A 120 -15.38 3.98 -6.27
C ASP A 120 -14.17 4.79 -6.76
N GLY A 121 -13.32 5.22 -5.83
CA GLY A 121 -12.08 5.94 -6.08
C GLY A 121 -11.43 6.38 -4.78
N TYR A 122 -10.29 7.07 -4.90
CA TYR A 122 -9.55 7.57 -3.75
C TYR A 122 -10.35 8.65 -3.01
N LEU A 123 -10.72 8.35 -1.76
CA LEU A 123 -11.41 9.25 -0.85
C LEU A 123 -10.44 9.96 0.11
N VAL A 124 -9.24 9.40 0.29
CA VAL A 124 -8.19 9.98 1.12
C VAL A 124 -7.17 10.67 0.24
N ALA A 125 -6.82 11.91 0.60
CA ALA A 125 -5.86 12.71 -0.14
C ALA A 125 -4.48 12.04 -0.22
N ALA A 126 -3.93 12.00 -1.44
CA ALA A 126 -2.55 11.57 -1.66
C ALA A 126 -1.54 12.60 -1.11
N PRO A 127 -0.31 12.18 -0.80
CA PRO A 127 0.78 13.12 -0.53
C PRO A 127 0.97 14.10 -1.69
N ALA A 128 1.07 15.40 -1.38
CA ALA A 128 1.14 16.44 -2.41
C ALA A 128 2.52 16.50 -3.08
N ALA A 129 2.53 16.61 -4.40
CA ALA A 129 3.71 16.96 -5.19
C ALA A 129 4.16 18.41 -4.90
N PRO A 130 5.44 18.78 -5.14
CA PRO A 130 6.51 17.94 -5.70
C PRO A 130 7.13 16.97 -4.69
N LEU A 131 7.44 15.76 -5.15
CA LEU A 131 8.08 14.70 -4.36
C LEU A 131 9.33 14.21 -5.07
N GLN A 132 10.34 13.80 -4.31
CA GLN A 132 11.57 13.25 -4.85
C GLN A 132 12.23 12.33 -3.84
N PHE A 133 12.99 11.36 -4.34
CA PHE A 133 13.84 10.53 -3.50
C PHE A 133 15.05 10.02 -4.28
N LYS A 134 16.03 9.49 -3.54
CA LYS A 134 17.21 8.88 -4.12
C LYS A 134 17.08 7.35 -4.08
N ALA A 135 16.98 6.73 -5.25
CA ALA A 135 17.14 5.28 -5.43
C ALA A 135 18.63 4.93 -5.48
N TYR A 136 18.95 3.63 -5.55
CA TYR A 136 20.34 3.18 -5.66
C TYR A 136 20.95 3.62 -6.99
N ASP A 137 20.18 3.51 -8.07
CA ASP A 137 20.59 3.72 -9.46
C ASP A 137 20.16 5.06 -10.04
N ALA A 138 19.22 5.77 -9.41
CA ALA A 138 18.68 7.04 -9.93
C ALA A 138 18.22 8.03 -8.85
N ARG A 139 18.08 9.29 -9.24
CA ARG A 139 17.18 10.24 -8.60
C ARG A 139 15.81 10.14 -9.26
N VAL A 140 14.77 9.99 -8.44
CA VAL A 140 13.38 10.05 -8.89
C VAL A 140 12.76 11.37 -8.45
N ALA A 141 11.98 12.00 -9.33
CA ALA A 141 11.16 13.14 -8.99
C ALA A 141 9.78 13.05 -9.66
N PHE A 142 8.76 13.57 -8.98
CA PHE A 142 7.40 13.71 -9.47
C PHE A 142 6.90 15.12 -9.14
N ASP A 143 6.44 15.84 -10.15
CA ASP A 143 5.96 17.23 -10.02
C ASP A 143 4.43 17.37 -9.99
N GLY A 144 3.70 16.27 -10.19
CA GLY A 144 2.24 16.25 -10.29
C GLY A 144 1.77 15.72 -11.65
N ASP A 145 2.58 15.88 -12.70
CA ASP A 145 2.24 15.50 -14.07
C ASP A 145 3.27 14.54 -14.68
N VAL A 146 4.55 14.67 -14.29
CA VAL A 146 5.67 13.93 -14.88
C VAL A 146 6.50 13.23 -13.81
N VAL A 147 6.71 11.93 -13.99
CA VAL A 147 7.72 11.17 -13.24
C VAL A 147 9.03 11.19 -14.03
N SER A 148 10.13 11.56 -13.40
CA SER A 148 11.44 11.58 -14.03
C SER A 148 12.47 10.74 -13.29
N PHE A 149 13.27 9.99 -14.05
CA PHE A 149 14.42 9.24 -13.55
C PHE A 149 15.70 9.82 -14.12
N ARG A 150 16.61 10.24 -13.24
CA ARG A 150 17.97 10.66 -13.61
C ARG A 150 18.99 9.65 -13.11
N TRP A 151 19.65 8.96 -14.04
CA TRP A 151 20.52 7.83 -13.72
C TRP A 151 21.83 8.29 -13.08
N PHE A 152 22.31 7.52 -12.10
CA PHE A 152 23.65 7.68 -11.53
C PHE A 152 24.64 6.80 -12.26
N SER A 153 25.76 7.39 -12.68
CA SER A 153 26.82 6.70 -13.43
C SER A 153 27.45 5.51 -12.68
N THR A 154 27.35 5.47 -11.35
CA THR A 154 27.91 4.41 -10.50
C THR A 154 26.89 3.34 -10.10
N GLY A 155 25.60 3.56 -10.34
CA GLY A 155 24.52 2.69 -9.87
C GLY A 155 23.68 2.09 -10.99
N ALA A 156 23.46 2.84 -12.07
CA ALA A 156 22.63 2.39 -13.18
C ALA A 156 23.31 1.32 -14.01
N SER A 157 22.52 0.31 -14.42
CA SER A 157 22.96 -0.69 -15.39
C SER A 157 23.27 -0.07 -16.75
N SER A 158 24.00 -0.82 -17.59
CA SER A 158 24.29 -0.38 -18.96
C SER A 158 23.01 -0.17 -19.79
N ALA A 159 21.94 -0.93 -19.52
CA ALA A 159 20.65 -0.76 -20.19
C ALA A 159 20.02 0.59 -19.86
N LYS A 160 19.91 0.91 -18.57
CA LYS A 160 19.38 2.19 -18.07
C LYS A 160 20.22 3.38 -18.52
N TRP A 161 21.55 3.28 -18.42
CA TRP A 161 22.46 4.34 -18.85
C TRP A 161 22.33 4.66 -20.33
N LYS A 162 22.19 3.63 -21.19
CA LYS A 162 21.98 3.81 -22.64
C LYS A 162 20.60 4.39 -22.97
N ALA A 163 19.58 4.12 -22.16
CA ALA A 163 18.24 4.70 -22.34
C ALA A 163 18.23 6.22 -22.07
N GLY A 164 19.22 6.74 -21.34
CA GLY A 164 19.28 8.14 -20.94
C GLY A 164 18.25 8.48 -19.86
N ASP A 165 18.24 9.72 -19.38
CA ASP A 165 17.25 10.16 -18.40
C ASP A 165 15.83 9.93 -18.94
N GLN A 166 14.96 9.35 -18.10
CA GLN A 166 13.60 9.00 -18.47
C GLN A 166 12.61 10.03 -17.94
N PHE A 167 11.55 10.27 -18.70
CA PHE A 167 10.46 11.16 -18.34
C PHE A 167 9.15 10.47 -18.74
N PHE A 168 8.23 10.37 -17.80
CA PHE A 168 6.96 9.69 -17.99
C PHE A 168 5.80 10.60 -17.67
N GLN A 169 4.91 10.84 -18.63
CA GLN A 169 3.66 11.58 -18.40
C GLN A 169 2.69 10.68 -17.64
N VAL A 170 2.05 11.19 -16.59
CA VAL A 170 1.06 10.40 -15.82
C VAL A 170 -0.03 9.81 -16.71
N SER A 171 -0.46 10.55 -17.73
CA SER A 171 -1.48 10.09 -18.70
C SER A 171 -1.06 8.89 -19.56
N GLU A 172 0.22 8.53 -19.57
CA GLU A 172 0.74 7.38 -20.32
C GLU A 172 1.01 6.16 -19.42
N LEU A 173 0.74 6.29 -18.11
CA LEU A 173 0.92 5.23 -17.14
C LEU A 173 -0.42 4.56 -16.85
N ALA A 174 -0.38 3.24 -16.62
CA ALA A 174 -1.51 2.46 -16.11
C ALA A 174 -1.42 2.22 -14.59
N GLY A 175 -0.28 2.54 -13.98
CA GLY A 175 -0.11 2.42 -12.54
C GLY A 175 1.35 2.42 -12.12
N ILE A 176 1.58 1.91 -10.91
CA ILE A 176 2.90 1.86 -10.29
C ILE A 176 2.99 0.65 -9.36
N GLU A 177 4.09 -0.05 -9.42
CA GLU A 177 4.46 -1.09 -8.48
C GLU A 177 5.49 -0.53 -7.51
N TRP A 178 5.18 -0.56 -6.20
CA TRP A 178 6.15 -0.28 -5.16
C TRP A 178 6.44 -1.56 -4.38
N ARG A 179 7.72 -1.93 -4.35
CA ARG A 179 8.22 -3.06 -3.58
C ARG A 179 9.14 -2.55 -2.49
N SER A 180 8.80 -2.83 -1.23
CA SER A 180 9.42 -2.19 -0.07
C SER A 180 10.96 -2.29 -0.11
N PRO A 181 11.69 -1.20 0.21
CA PRO A 181 13.15 -1.23 0.34
C PRO A 181 13.63 -2.13 1.48
N GLU A 182 12.73 -2.59 2.35
CA GLU A 182 13.03 -3.44 3.49
C GLU A 182 12.96 -4.95 3.15
N ILE A 183 12.63 -5.31 1.91
CA ILE A 183 12.63 -6.69 1.41
C ILE A 183 13.62 -6.86 0.25
N ALA A 184 14.01 -8.10 -0.01
CA ALA A 184 14.90 -8.41 -1.12
C ALA A 184 14.29 -7.99 -2.46
N GLY A 185 15.09 -7.31 -3.28
CA GLY A 185 14.67 -6.80 -4.58
C GLY A 185 13.70 -5.61 -4.50
N GLY A 186 13.74 -4.81 -3.44
CA GLY A 186 12.96 -3.58 -3.34
C GLY A 186 13.21 -2.65 -4.54
N HIS A 187 12.14 -2.11 -5.10
CA HIS A 187 12.17 -1.26 -6.28
C HIS A 187 10.87 -0.45 -6.41
N LEU A 188 10.88 0.53 -7.30
CA LEU A 188 9.69 1.21 -7.79
C LEU A 188 9.66 1.06 -9.30
N ARG A 189 8.54 0.63 -9.87
CA ARG A 189 8.35 0.44 -11.30
C ARG A 189 7.09 1.14 -11.77
N LEU A 190 7.22 1.92 -12.83
CA LEU A 190 6.09 2.53 -13.52
C LEU A 190 5.50 1.52 -14.49
N LEU A 191 4.18 1.34 -14.43
CA LEU A 191 3.47 0.38 -15.27
C LEU A 191 2.88 1.12 -16.46
N ARG A 192 3.16 0.62 -17.66
CA ARG A 192 2.58 1.12 -18.91
C ARG A 192 1.30 0.36 -19.24
N PRO A 193 0.32 1.00 -19.91
CA PRO A 193 -0.86 0.31 -20.40
C PRO A 193 -0.44 -0.69 -21.49
N GLY A 194 -0.90 -1.93 -21.34
CA GLY A 194 -0.85 -2.94 -22.37
C GLY A 194 -1.95 -2.76 -23.44
N PRO A 195 -2.04 -3.67 -24.42
CA PRO A 195 -2.99 -3.56 -25.52
C PRO A 195 -4.46 -3.45 -25.09
N ASP A 196 -4.81 -4.06 -23.95
CA ASP A 196 -6.17 -4.09 -23.41
C ASP A 196 -6.45 -2.92 -22.43
N GLY A 197 -5.49 -2.01 -22.28
CA GLY A 197 -5.51 -0.90 -21.32
C GLY A 197 -5.11 -1.30 -19.90
N GLU A 198 -4.96 -2.59 -19.62
CA GLU A 198 -4.47 -3.11 -18.34
C GLU A 198 -2.93 -2.98 -18.24
N PRO A 199 -2.37 -2.82 -17.03
CA PRO A 199 -0.92 -2.78 -16.85
C PRO A 199 -0.21 -3.98 -17.49
N GLU A 200 0.77 -3.72 -18.36
CA GLU A 200 1.54 -4.78 -18.98
C GLU A 200 2.41 -5.50 -17.93
N PRO A 201 2.38 -6.85 -17.85
CA PRO A 201 3.19 -7.58 -16.89
C PRO A 201 4.67 -7.36 -17.17
N ALA A 202 5.40 -6.89 -16.16
CA ALA A 202 6.82 -6.62 -16.31
C ALA A 202 7.63 -7.91 -16.36
N THR A 203 8.19 -8.20 -17.54
CA THR A 203 9.01 -9.40 -17.79
C THR A 203 10.51 -9.17 -17.61
N THR A 204 10.93 -7.91 -17.56
CA THR A 204 12.34 -7.53 -17.39
C THR A 204 12.69 -7.40 -15.91
N GLU A 205 13.90 -7.81 -15.52
CA GLU A 205 14.37 -7.58 -14.15
C GLU A 205 14.47 -6.07 -13.85
N PRO A 206 14.11 -5.61 -12.63
CA PRO A 206 14.09 -4.18 -12.30
C PRO A 206 15.41 -3.44 -12.57
N ASP A 207 16.56 -4.12 -12.46
CA ASP A 207 17.88 -3.52 -12.72
C ASP A 207 18.14 -3.22 -14.20
N GLN A 208 17.48 -3.93 -15.11
CA GLN A 208 17.66 -3.78 -16.56
C GLN A 208 16.51 -2.99 -17.22
N ASP A 209 15.48 -2.66 -16.46
CA ASP A 209 14.24 -2.02 -16.92
C ASP A 209 14.28 -0.49 -16.74
N PRO A 210 14.28 0.32 -17.82
CA PRO A 210 14.27 1.78 -17.72
C PRO A 210 13.03 2.38 -17.06
N THR A 211 11.95 1.61 -16.89
CA THR A 211 10.74 2.04 -16.17
C THR A 211 10.80 1.74 -14.67
N ALA A 212 11.87 1.14 -14.19
CA ALA A 212 12.08 0.81 -12.79
C ALA A 212 13.33 1.47 -12.21
N VAL A 213 13.29 1.74 -10.91
CA VAL A 213 14.46 2.13 -10.10
C VAL A 213 14.66 1.13 -8.97
N CYS A 214 15.91 0.76 -8.74
CA CYS A 214 16.27 -0.22 -7.71
C CYS A 214 16.48 0.47 -6.36
N PHE A 215 15.97 -0.14 -5.29
CA PHE A 215 16.30 0.29 -3.94
C PHE A 215 17.55 -0.44 -3.45
N GLY A 216 18.13 0.07 -2.37
CA GLY A 216 19.34 -0.49 -1.78
C GLY A 216 19.52 0.01 -0.36
N LEU A 217 20.58 -0.42 0.31
CA LEU A 217 20.85 -0.02 1.69
C LEU A 217 20.97 1.51 1.79
N GLY A 218 20.01 2.15 2.46
CA GLY A 218 19.95 3.61 2.62
C GLY A 218 19.34 4.37 1.45
N TYR A 219 18.80 3.68 0.44
CA TYR A 219 18.18 4.27 -0.76
C TYR A 219 16.72 3.82 -0.90
N GLY A 220 15.89 4.66 -1.51
CA GLY A 220 14.47 4.35 -1.74
C GLY A 220 13.68 4.24 -0.44
N LEU A 221 14.08 4.97 0.61
CA LEU A 221 13.54 4.84 1.96
C LEU A 221 12.00 4.94 1.97
N VAL A 222 11.34 4.12 2.79
CA VAL A 222 9.86 4.04 2.83
C VAL A 222 9.19 5.41 2.97
N HIS A 223 9.76 6.32 3.77
CA HIS A 223 9.18 7.65 4.00
C HIS A 223 9.36 8.63 2.84
N GLU A 224 10.10 8.27 1.80
CA GLU A 224 10.31 9.10 0.60
C GLU A 224 9.71 8.43 -0.64
N SER A 225 9.95 7.13 -0.83
CA SER A 225 9.53 6.39 -2.01
C SER A 225 8.04 6.04 -2.00
N LEU A 226 7.47 5.66 -0.85
CA LEU A 226 6.04 5.30 -0.76
C LEU A 226 5.13 6.53 -0.95
N PRO A 227 5.39 7.70 -0.34
CA PRO A 227 4.60 8.89 -0.64
C PRO A 227 4.61 9.30 -2.11
N LEU A 228 5.77 9.18 -2.78
CA LEU A 228 5.87 9.42 -4.21
C LEU A 228 5.03 8.40 -4.99
N ALA A 229 5.14 7.11 -4.67
CA ALA A 229 4.36 6.08 -5.34
C ALA A 229 2.84 6.32 -5.20
N ALA A 230 2.39 6.69 -4.00
CA ALA A 230 0.99 7.04 -3.73
C ALA A 230 0.52 8.26 -4.54
N ALA A 231 1.35 9.30 -4.63
CA ALA A 231 1.03 10.50 -5.40
C ALA A 231 0.91 10.20 -6.90
N VAL A 232 1.82 9.39 -7.46
CA VAL A 232 1.75 8.94 -8.85
C VAL A 232 0.51 8.09 -9.10
N LEU A 233 0.22 7.13 -8.22
CA LEU A 233 -0.95 6.26 -8.34
C LEU A 233 -2.26 7.07 -8.37
N ALA A 234 -2.40 8.02 -7.44
CA ALA A 234 -3.58 8.89 -7.40
C ALA A 234 -3.72 9.77 -8.65
N ALA A 235 -2.60 10.24 -9.19
CA ALA A 235 -2.58 11.04 -10.41
C ALA A 235 -3.02 10.20 -11.63
N VAL A 236 -2.53 8.96 -11.76
CA VAL A 236 -2.92 8.03 -12.84
C VAL A 236 -4.43 7.79 -12.82
N THR A 237 -4.99 7.42 -11.67
CA THR A 237 -6.44 7.18 -11.53
C THR A 237 -7.26 8.44 -11.83
N SER A 238 -6.74 9.63 -11.52
CA SER A 238 -7.43 10.90 -11.83
C SER A 238 -7.43 11.22 -13.32
N THR A 239 -6.46 10.70 -14.08
CA THR A 239 -6.38 10.87 -15.54
C THR A 239 -7.19 9.85 -16.33
N GLU A 240 -7.62 8.74 -15.72
CA GLU A 240 -8.49 7.77 -16.38
C GLU A 240 -9.88 8.39 -16.64
N PRO A 241 -10.32 8.51 -17.90
CA PRO A 241 -11.65 9.03 -18.19
C PRO A 241 -12.70 8.02 -17.74
N ALA A 242 -13.38 8.28 -16.62
CA ALA A 242 -14.56 7.59 -16.08
C ALA A 242 -14.88 6.26 -16.79
N ARG A 243 -13.98 5.29 -16.67
CA ARG A 243 -14.19 3.96 -17.21
C ARG A 243 -15.24 3.36 -16.29
N VAL A 244 -16.42 3.07 -16.86
CA VAL A 244 -17.54 2.37 -16.20
C VAL A 244 -16.96 1.37 -15.21
N PRO A 245 -17.36 1.36 -13.92
CA PRO A 245 -16.65 0.66 -12.87
C PRO A 245 -16.42 -0.78 -13.32
N SER A 246 -15.17 -1.08 -13.70
CA SER A 246 -14.73 -2.44 -13.86
C SER A 246 -14.83 -3.01 -12.47
N LYS A 247 -15.75 -3.97 -12.30
CA LYS A 247 -15.99 -4.66 -11.04
C LYS A 247 -14.64 -4.89 -10.39
N ALA A 248 -14.48 -4.29 -9.20
CA ALA A 248 -13.32 -4.50 -8.35
C ALA A 248 -12.83 -5.93 -8.54
N HIS A 249 -11.60 -6.06 -9.04
CA HIS A 249 -10.96 -7.36 -9.16
C HIS A 249 -10.80 -7.87 -7.74
N HIS A 250 -11.81 -8.61 -7.29
CA HIS A 250 -11.63 -9.64 -6.31
C HIS A 250 -10.39 -10.39 -6.75
N HIS A 251 -9.39 -10.52 -5.87
CA HIS A 251 -8.58 -11.73 -5.85
C HIS A 251 -9.53 -12.90 -5.59
N ARG A 252 -10.32 -13.26 -6.61
CA ARG A 252 -10.80 -14.61 -6.78
C ARG A 252 -9.56 -15.36 -7.24
N ALA A 253 -9.05 -16.24 -6.40
CA ALA A 253 -7.95 -17.11 -6.78
C ALA A 253 -8.26 -17.69 -8.17
N ASP A 254 -7.37 -17.45 -9.13
CA ASP A 254 -7.58 -17.92 -10.49
C ASP A 254 -7.74 -19.46 -10.43
N PRO A 255 -8.80 -20.04 -11.01
CA PRO A 255 -8.92 -21.50 -11.15
C PRO A 255 -7.64 -22.16 -11.69
N ALA A 256 -6.85 -21.44 -12.51
CA ALA A 256 -5.55 -21.89 -13.00
C ALA A 256 -4.49 -21.97 -11.88
N ASP A 257 -4.43 -20.99 -10.97
CA ASP A 257 -3.50 -20.98 -9.83
C ASP A 257 -3.83 -22.10 -8.83
N ILE A 258 -5.11 -22.37 -8.61
CA ILE A 258 -5.57 -23.48 -7.77
C ILE A 258 -5.19 -24.82 -8.42
N ALA A 259 -5.37 -24.96 -9.73
CA ALA A 259 -4.97 -26.16 -10.46
C ALA A 259 -3.45 -26.40 -10.41
N ASP A 260 -2.65 -25.34 -10.47
CA ASP A 260 -1.18 -25.42 -10.38
C ASP A 260 -0.71 -25.75 -8.95
N ARG A 261 -1.37 -25.21 -7.92
CA ARG A 261 -1.12 -25.59 -6.52
C ARG A 261 -1.52 -27.04 -6.22
N ILE A 262 -2.64 -27.52 -6.78
CA ILE A 262 -3.05 -28.93 -6.67
C ILE A 262 -2.03 -29.84 -7.38
N ARG A 263 -1.47 -29.41 -8.51
CA ARG A 263 -0.39 -30.15 -9.20
C ARG A 263 0.87 -30.24 -8.35
N HIS A 264 1.30 -29.12 -7.77
CA HIS A 264 2.45 -29.07 -6.87
C HIS A 264 2.25 -29.91 -5.59
N LEU A 265 1.04 -29.91 -5.03
CA LEU A 265 0.67 -30.77 -3.90
C LEU A 265 0.77 -32.26 -4.26
N GLY A 266 0.39 -32.62 -5.50
CA GLY A 266 0.52 -33.98 -6.03
C GLY A 266 1.99 -34.40 -6.19
N ASP A 267 2.86 -33.49 -6.63
CA ASP A 267 4.29 -33.74 -6.75
C ASP A 267 4.95 -33.99 -5.38
N LEU A 268 4.54 -33.24 -4.35
CA LEU A 268 5.03 -33.41 -2.98
C LEU A 268 4.58 -34.72 -2.33
N HIS A 269 3.34 -35.16 -2.60
CA HIS A 269 2.82 -36.47 -2.19
C HIS A 269 3.56 -37.61 -2.91
N GLY A 270 3.78 -37.49 -4.21
CA GLY A 270 4.56 -38.45 -5.00
C GLY A 270 6.02 -38.57 -4.55
N ALA A 271 6.58 -37.49 -3.97
CA ALA A 271 7.91 -37.49 -3.36
C ALA A 271 7.95 -38.07 -1.93
N GLY A 272 6.81 -38.49 -1.37
CA GLY A 272 6.71 -39.05 -0.01
C GLY A 272 6.90 -38.03 1.11
N LEU A 273 6.77 -36.73 0.81
CA LEU A 273 6.93 -35.63 1.76
C LEU A 273 5.62 -35.28 2.49
N LEU A 274 4.50 -35.85 2.05
CA LEU A 274 3.17 -35.69 2.64
C LEU A 274 2.53 -37.06 2.83
N THR A 275 1.82 -37.21 3.95
CA THR A 275 0.96 -38.38 4.18
C THR A 275 -0.34 -38.28 3.35
N ASP A 276 -1.02 -39.41 3.15
CA ASP A 276 -2.29 -39.47 2.41
C ASP A 276 -3.39 -38.58 3.03
N GLU A 277 -3.36 -38.44 4.35
CA GLU A 277 -4.31 -37.64 5.14
C GLU A 277 -4.05 -36.14 4.94
N GLU A 278 -2.80 -35.69 5.04
CA GLU A 278 -2.38 -34.30 4.82
C GLU A 278 -2.63 -33.84 3.37
N PHE A 279 -2.38 -34.73 2.40
CA PHE A 279 -2.69 -34.48 0.99
C PHE A 279 -4.19 -34.28 0.76
N SER A 280 -5.02 -35.16 1.35
CA SER A 280 -6.47 -35.13 1.18
C SER A 280 -7.13 -33.91 1.82
N GLU A 281 -6.63 -33.46 2.98
CA GLU A 281 -7.11 -32.26 3.66
C GLU A 281 -6.76 -30.99 2.88
N LYS A 282 -5.49 -30.83 2.48
CA LYS A 282 -5.02 -29.65 1.74
C LYS A 282 -5.63 -29.56 0.34
N LYS A 283 -5.87 -30.68 -0.32
CA LYS A 283 -6.58 -30.70 -1.61
C LYS A 283 -8.04 -30.24 -1.47
N LYS A 284 -8.74 -30.62 -0.39
CA LYS A 284 -10.12 -30.16 -0.13
C LYS A 284 -10.19 -28.67 0.16
N GLU A 285 -9.23 -28.15 0.92
CA GLU A 285 -9.09 -26.72 1.21
C GLU A 285 -8.90 -25.92 -0.09
N LEU A 286 -7.96 -26.34 -0.94
CA LEU A 286 -7.70 -25.69 -2.24
C LEU A 286 -8.89 -25.81 -3.22
N LEU A 287 -9.62 -26.92 -3.20
CA LEU A 287 -10.82 -27.08 -4.03
C LEU A 287 -12.02 -26.27 -3.51
N ALA A 288 -12.04 -25.88 -2.24
CA ALA A 288 -13.06 -24.99 -1.69
C ALA A 288 -12.80 -23.51 -2.01
N GLU A 289 -11.60 -23.17 -2.51
CA GLU A 289 -11.22 -21.84 -2.99
C GLU A 289 -11.62 -21.57 -4.47
N LEU A 290 -12.08 -22.61 -5.20
CA LEU A 290 -12.63 -22.55 -6.57
C LEU A 290 -14.07 -22.01 -6.60
#